data_AF-A0A2D4TCM3-F1
#
_entry.id   AF-A0A2D4TCM3-F1
#
_cell.length_a   1.000
_cell.length_b   1.000
_cell.length_c   1.000
_cell.angle_alpha   90.00
_cell.angle_beta   90.00
_cell.angle_gamma   90.00
#
_symmetry.space_group_name_H-M   'P 1'
#
loop_
_entity.id
_entity.type
_entity.pdbx_description
1 polymer ?
#
loop_
_entity_poly.entity_id
_entity_poly.type
_entity_poly.pdbx_seq_one_letter_code
_entity_poly.pdbx_strand_id
1 'polypeptide(L)'
;MYKIIGIALLLSSVTLAGCKVQLASPTGGSITTASGNYACAANATCPAINVNDIFFDETFIARPAAGYEFAGWKKRQRGLCGGSTKDCRLFTSGFAGNDDLLGFLARPNEVFYLEPVFTRSAGGSGDARRCFNSTLMAVNTTIVASYRTTDASGAVVPFDYDQVITGGATFEGKSALKATTNTRARGAAPSTSKAEAYFQPQSSQFRVLEYGVEVESFTPESSDSRVVFAPQQLERYDLSAGQSYEQRYTVNLRTRVRGFTINESNTVDRRTTFVGIEPVTVPAGQFQACRFQTRETGSAGTQTNEEWFGVGNGMLLKSTADGDSTVLLNASINGAAL
;
A
#
# COMPACT_ATOMS: atom_id res chain seq x y z
N MET A 1 75.69 -1.10 27.73
CA MET A 1 75.74 0.38 27.82
C MET A 1 75.58 0.88 26.39
N TYR A 2 74.51 1.51 25.91
CA TYR A 2 73.74 2.65 26.40
C TYR A 2 72.27 2.58 25.93
N LYS A 3 71.35 3.11 26.75
CA LYS A 3 69.91 3.33 26.49
C LYS A 3 69.67 4.67 25.80
N ILE A 4 68.74 4.74 24.84
CA ILE A 4 67.93 5.91 24.42
C ILE A 4 66.64 5.28 23.82
N ILE A 5 65.41 5.28 24.38
CA ILE A 5 64.43 6.24 24.93
C ILE A 5 63.91 7.31 23.95
N GLY A 6 62.61 7.21 23.63
CA GLY A 6 61.70 8.29 23.20
C GLY A 6 61.45 8.33 21.68
N ILE A 7 60.23 8.43 21.13
CA ILE A 7 58.96 8.97 21.63
C ILE A 7 57.83 8.22 20.90
N ALA A 8 56.91 7.61 21.64
CA ALA A 8 55.64 7.13 21.10
C ALA A 8 54.64 8.29 21.13
N LEU A 9 54.22 8.76 19.95
CA LEU A 9 53.05 9.63 19.82
C LEU A 9 51.81 8.82 20.26
N LEU A 10 51.36 9.07 21.49
CA LEU A 10 50.01 8.72 21.94
C LEU A 10 49.03 9.61 21.18
N LEU A 11 48.44 9.07 20.11
CA LEU A 11 47.25 9.62 19.49
C LEU A 11 46.09 9.45 20.47
N SER A 12 45.83 10.49 21.27
CA SER A 12 44.68 10.58 22.15
C SER A 12 43.39 10.48 21.32
N SER A 13 42.80 9.29 21.32
CA SER A 13 41.48 9.06 20.70
C SER A 13 40.44 9.74 21.58
N VAL A 14 39.93 10.89 21.14
CA VAL A 14 38.79 11.56 21.76
C VAL A 14 37.57 10.66 21.58
N THR A 15 37.29 9.79 22.55
CA THR A 15 36.04 9.04 22.60
C THR A 15 34.94 10.00 23.02
N LEU A 16 34.12 10.46 22.07
CA LEU A 16 32.93 11.26 22.37
C LEU A 16 32.07 10.49 23.39
N ALA A 17 31.81 11.14 24.52
CA ALA A 17 30.94 10.61 25.56
C ALA A 17 29.47 10.82 25.18
N GLY A 18 28.70 9.73 25.18
CA GLY A 18 27.27 9.76 24.89
C GLY A 18 26.69 8.35 24.80
N CYS A 19 25.39 8.22 25.11
CA CYS A 19 24.60 7.05 24.76
C CYS A 19 24.57 6.91 23.23
N LYS A 20 24.62 5.69 22.71
CA LYS A 20 24.71 5.42 21.27
C LYS A 20 23.51 4.66 20.77
N VAL A 21 22.96 5.09 19.64
CA VAL A 21 21.98 4.31 18.87
C VAL A 21 22.70 3.71 17.67
N GLN A 22 22.85 2.38 17.68
CA GLN A 22 23.41 1.60 16.60
C GLN A 22 22.30 1.19 15.64
N LEU A 23 22.29 1.79 14.45
CA LEU A 23 21.41 1.38 13.36
C LEU A 23 22.00 0.17 12.64
N ALA A 24 21.16 -0.82 12.37
CA ALA A 24 21.48 -1.91 11.46
C ALA A 24 20.26 -2.17 10.58
N SER A 25 20.45 -2.24 9.27
CA SER A 25 19.38 -2.58 8.33
C SER A 25 19.74 -3.90 7.64
N PRO A 26 18.98 -4.99 7.86
CA PRO A 26 19.26 -6.26 7.20
C PRO A 26 18.96 -6.19 5.70
N THR A 27 19.21 -7.29 4.99
CA THR A 27 18.74 -7.43 3.60
C THR A 27 17.22 -7.25 3.56
N GLY A 28 16.71 -6.51 2.58
CA GLY A 28 15.28 -6.30 2.38
C GLY A 28 14.77 -4.90 2.67
N GLY A 29 15.62 -3.94 3.04
CA GLY A 29 15.22 -2.54 3.14
C GLY A 29 16.24 -1.65 3.82
N SER A 30 15.97 -0.35 3.89
CA SER A 30 16.80 0.68 4.53
C SER A 30 16.07 1.34 5.70
N ILE A 31 16.78 2.18 6.46
CA ILE A 31 16.22 3.06 7.50
C ILE A 31 16.48 4.51 7.08
N THR A 32 15.50 5.39 7.27
CA THR A 32 15.64 6.85 7.10
C THR A 32 14.97 7.56 8.25
N THR A 33 15.40 8.77 8.63
CA THR A 33 14.63 9.60 9.58
C THR A 33 13.70 10.59 8.87
N ALA A 34 12.64 11.00 9.56
CA ALA A 34 11.71 12.03 9.08
C ALA A 34 12.43 13.37 8.81
N SER A 35 13.47 13.69 9.58
CA SER A 35 14.32 14.87 9.40
C SER A 35 15.27 14.76 8.20
N GLY A 36 15.54 13.55 7.71
CA GLY A 36 16.57 13.27 6.71
C GLY A 36 18.02 13.28 7.25
N ASN A 37 18.21 13.54 8.55
CA ASN A 37 19.54 13.65 9.16
C ASN A 37 20.30 12.30 9.21
N TYR A 38 19.56 11.19 9.27
CA TYR A 38 20.14 9.86 9.38
C TYR A 38 19.53 8.90 8.36
N ALA A 39 20.41 8.10 7.76
CA ALA A 39 20.03 7.03 6.86
C ALA A 39 20.92 5.82 7.08
N CYS A 40 20.33 4.63 6.94
CA CYS A 40 21.06 3.37 6.96
C CYS A 40 20.68 2.51 5.77
N ALA A 41 21.63 2.29 4.86
CA ALA A 41 21.42 1.52 3.65
C ALA A 41 21.08 0.05 3.95
N ALA A 42 20.46 -0.63 2.99
CA ALA A 42 20.16 -2.05 3.11
C ALA A 42 21.43 -2.90 3.25
N ASN A 43 21.32 -3.97 4.04
CA ASN A 43 22.43 -4.87 4.35
C ASN A 43 23.67 -4.15 4.92
N ALA A 44 23.45 -3.15 5.78
CA ALA A 44 24.52 -2.36 6.38
C ALA A 44 24.34 -2.21 7.90
N THR A 45 25.48 -2.09 8.58
CA THR A 45 25.55 -1.56 9.95
C THR A 45 26.11 -0.15 9.85
N CYS A 46 25.34 0.83 10.29
CA CYS A 46 25.65 2.24 10.05
C CYS A 46 26.44 2.86 11.21
N PRO A 47 27.06 4.04 11.04
CA PRO A 47 27.70 4.71 12.15
C PRO A 47 26.74 4.92 13.31
N ALA A 48 27.21 4.70 14.54
CA ALA A 48 26.41 4.91 15.73
C ALA A 48 26.08 6.40 15.90
N ILE A 49 24.82 6.70 16.21
CA ILE A 49 24.34 8.05 16.49
C ILE A 49 24.59 8.35 17.96
N ASN A 50 25.23 9.48 18.25
CA ASN A 50 25.42 9.93 19.63
C ASN A 50 24.18 10.66 20.13
N VAL A 51 23.69 10.25 21.29
CA VAL A 51 22.57 10.84 22.03
C VAL A 51 23.13 11.27 23.38
N ASN A 52 23.46 12.55 23.49
CA ASN A 52 24.24 13.12 24.62
C ASN A 52 23.53 14.28 25.32
N ASP A 53 22.34 14.67 24.88
CA ASP A 53 21.54 15.72 25.50
C ASP A 53 20.04 15.37 25.50
N ILE A 54 19.24 16.28 26.05
CA ILE A 54 17.79 16.14 26.14
C ILE A 54 17.05 16.62 24.89
N PHE A 55 17.75 17.14 23.87
CA PHE A 55 17.17 17.71 22.66
C PHE A 55 17.07 16.72 21.50
N PHE A 56 17.56 15.49 21.67
CA PHE A 56 17.38 14.44 20.67
C PHE A 56 15.89 14.12 20.48
N ASP A 57 15.40 14.24 19.25
CA ASP A 57 14.06 13.85 18.84
C ASP A 57 14.10 13.46 17.35
N GLU A 58 14.08 12.16 17.09
CA GLU A 58 14.15 11.61 15.75
C GLU A 58 13.08 10.53 15.55
N THR A 59 12.46 10.53 14.38
CA THR A 59 11.51 9.49 13.97
C THR A 59 12.14 8.65 12.88
N PHE A 60 12.48 7.41 13.20
CA PHE A 60 13.08 6.44 12.31
C PHE A 60 12.00 5.66 11.56
N ILE A 61 12.20 5.55 10.26
CA ILE A 61 11.23 4.99 9.32
C ILE A 61 11.92 3.86 8.56
N ALA A 62 11.37 2.65 8.66
CA ALA A 62 11.82 1.51 7.88
C ALA A 62 11.30 1.61 6.44
N ARG A 63 12.18 1.42 5.46
CA ARG A 63 11.88 1.49 4.03
C ARG A 63 12.12 0.12 3.39
N PRO A 64 11.09 -0.73 3.28
CA PRO A 64 11.24 -2.02 2.61
C PRO A 64 11.71 -1.85 1.16
N ALA A 65 12.68 -2.67 0.78
CA ALA A 65 13.07 -2.84 -0.62
C ALA A 65 11.95 -3.57 -1.39
N ALA A 66 12.02 -3.55 -2.72
CA ALA A 66 11.09 -4.31 -3.55
C ALA A 66 11.11 -5.80 -3.17
N GLY A 67 9.92 -6.42 -3.07
CA GLY A 67 9.73 -7.81 -2.66
C GLY A 67 9.82 -8.05 -1.14
N TYR A 68 9.88 -7.00 -0.33
CA TYR A 68 9.94 -7.08 1.12
C TYR A 68 8.88 -6.19 1.77
N GLU A 69 8.46 -6.59 2.97
CA GLU A 69 7.59 -5.84 3.85
C GLU A 69 8.27 -5.62 5.20
N PHE A 70 7.95 -4.48 5.82
CA PHE A 70 8.38 -4.20 7.18
C PHE A 70 7.45 -4.95 8.16
N ALA A 71 7.98 -5.96 8.83
CA ALA A 71 7.26 -6.76 9.81
C ALA A 71 7.30 -6.19 11.23
N GLY A 72 8.05 -5.12 11.45
CA GLY A 72 8.23 -4.46 12.74
C GLY A 72 9.68 -4.34 13.19
N TRP A 73 9.93 -3.59 14.25
CA TRP A 73 11.26 -3.45 14.83
C TRP A 73 11.65 -4.70 15.61
N LYS A 74 12.90 -5.14 15.44
CA LYS A 74 13.41 -6.38 16.02
C LYS A 74 13.41 -6.31 17.54
N LYS A 75 12.69 -7.24 18.18
CA LYS A 75 12.72 -7.41 19.63
C LYS A 75 14.03 -8.06 20.07
N ARG A 76 14.85 -7.33 20.83
CA ARG A 76 16.13 -7.81 21.39
C ARG A 76 16.48 -7.06 22.67
N GLN A 77 17.45 -7.58 23.43
CA GLN A 77 18.02 -6.85 24.56
C GLN A 77 18.60 -5.51 24.08
N ARG A 78 18.26 -4.43 24.78
CA ARG A 78 18.58 -3.03 24.40
C ARG A 78 18.09 -2.64 23.00
N GLY A 79 17.09 -3.35 22.48
CA GLY A 79 16.43 -3.01 21.22
C GLY A 79 15.36 -1.95 21.44
N LEU A 80 15.42 -0.87 20.66
CA LEU A 80 14.45 0.21 20.70
C LEU A 80 13.25 -0.15 19.82
N CYS A 81 12.05 0.23 20.28
CA CYS A 81 10.77 0.00 19.58
C CYS A 81 10.43 -1.48 19.28
N GLY A 82 11.14 -2.44 19.89
CA GLY A 82 11.02 -3.86 19.57
C GLY A 82 9.58 -4.40 19.63
N GLY A 83 9.13 -5.02 18.53
CA GLY A 83 7.78 -5.53 18.34
C GLY A 83 6.78 -4.51 17.78
N SER A 84 7.11 -3.23 17.72
CA SER A 84 6.26 -2.22 17.08
C SER A 84 6.33 -2.33 15.56
N THR A 85 5.18 -2.22 14.90
CA THR A 85 5.04 -2.14 13.44
C THR A 85 4.92 -0.69 12.93
N LYS A 86 5.02 0.29 13.84
CA LYS A 86 4.97 1.73 13.54
C LYS A 86 6.37 2.32 13.41
N ASP A 87 6.47 3.52 12.84
CA ASP A 87 7.69 4.32 12.89
C ASP A 87 8.20 4.49 14.33
N CYS A 88 9.51 4.45 14.52
CA CYS A 88 10.14 4.48 15.83
C CYS A 88 10.57 5.90 16.15
N ARG A 89 9.77 6.62 16.93
CA ARG A 89 10.16 7.92 17.49
C ARG A 89 10.96 7.72 18.77
N LEU A 90 12.15 8.31 18.79
CA LEU A 90 13.06 8.33 19.93
C LEU A 90 13.26 9.78 20.34
N PHE A 91 12.94 10.12 21.59
CA PHE A 91 13.09 11.46 22.11
C PHE A 91 13.60 11.45 23.56
N THR A 92 14.37 12.47 23.93
CA THR A 92 15.01 12.60 25.26
C THR A 92 14.48 13.78 26.05
N SER A 93 13.54 14.57 25.51
CA SER A 93 13.00 15.76 26.18
C SER A 93 12.35 15.47 27.53
N GLY A 94 11.87 14.24 27.73
CA GLY A 94 11.31 13.75 29.00
C GLY A 94 12.34 13.40 30.08
N PHE A 95 13.65 13.51 29.81
CA PHE A 95 14.71 13.13 30.77
C PHE A 95 15.04 14.26 31.75
N ALA A 96 14.58 15.48 31.48
CA ALA A 96 14.83 16.65 32.33
C ALA A 96 14.36 16.39 33.77
N GLY A 97 15.26 16.59 34.74
CA GLY A 97 14.97 16.38 36.16
C GLY A 97 14.95 14.90 36.60
N ASN A 98 15.36 13.96 35.76
CA ASN A 98 15.51 12.55 36.10
C ASN A 98 16.98 12.11 35.99
N ASP A 99 17.67 12.08 37.13
CA ASP A 99 19.11 11.80 37.20
C ASP A 99 19.50 10.41 36.67
N ASP A 100 18.62 9.42 36.81
CA ASP A 100 18.86 8.07 36.28
C ASP A 100 18.84 8.06 34.74
N LEU A 101 17.87 8.76 34.14
CA LEU A 101 17.75 8.89 32.68
C LEU A 101 18.84 9.78 32.08
N LEU A 102 19.18 10.89 32.74
CA LEU A 102 20.34 11.72 32.38
C LEU A 102 21.66 10.95 32.51
N GLY A 103 21.74 10.06 33.50
CA GLY A 103 22.86 9.15 33.68
C GLY A 103 23.09 8.20 32.51
N PHE A 104 22.04 7.81 31.77
CA PHE A 104 22.21 7.06 30.53
C PHE A 104 22.86 7.89 29.42
N LEU A 105 22.46 9.16 29.27
CA LEU A 105 23.01 10.06 28.26
C LEU A 105 24.51 10.33 28.49
N ALA A 106 24.95 10.34 29.75
CA ALA A 106 26.34 10.56 30.13
C ALA A 106 27.25 9.32 30.00
N ARG A 107 26.70 8.11 29.74
CA ARG A 107 27.49 6.86 29.69
C ARG A 107 28.05 6.61 28.27
N PRO A 108 29.39 6.67 28.07
CA PRO A 108 30.02 6.59 26.74
C PRO A 108 29.94 5.21 26.06
N ASN A 109 29.69 4.17 26.85
CA ASN A 109 29.69 2.77 26.41
C ASN A 109 28.28 2.18 26.30
N GLU A 110 27.25 2.99 26.53
CA GLU A 110 25.88 2.49 26.44
C GLU A 110 25.42 2.49 24.98
N VAL A 111 25.11 1.31 24.46
CA VAL A 111 24.64 1.12 23.08
C VAL A 111 23.25 0.50 23.08
N PHE A 112 22.33 1.15 22.39
CA PHE A 112 21.01 0.66 22.05
C PHE A 112 20.93 0.35 20.56
N TYR A 113 20.10 -0.63 20.20
CA TYR A 113 20.02 -1.13 18.83
C TYR A 113 18.66 -0.77 18.22
N LEU A 114 18.68 -0.34 16.97
CA LEU A 114 17.49 -0.16 16.16
C LEU A 114 17.67 -0.91 14.84
N GLU A 115 16.89 -1.98 14.68
CA GLU A 115 16.99 -2.90 13.54
C GLU A 115 15.58 -3.28 13.10
N PRO A 116 15.17 -3.00 11.85
CA PRO A 116 13.88 -3.44 11.32
C PRO A 116 13.94 -4.93 10.95
N VAL A 117 12.81 -5.61 11.02
CA VAL A 117 12.62 -6.94 10.44
C VAL A 117 11.95 -6.76 9.09
N PHE A 118 12.67 -7.12 8.03
CA PHE A 118 12.08 -7.22 6.69
C PHE A 118 11.78 -8.69 6.39
N THR A 119 10.52 -8.99 6.16
CA THR A 119 10.11 -10.29 5.62
C THR A 119 10.00 -10.16 4.12
N ARG A 120 10.39 -11.19 3.37
CA ARG A 120 9.96 -11.23 1.96
C ARG A 120 8.44 -11.16 1.98
N SER A 121 7.86 -10.18 1.29
CA SER A 121 6.49 -10.29 0.83
C SER A 121 6.39 -11.64 0.13
N ALA A 122 5.27 -12.35 0.22
CA ALA A 122 5.09 -13.65 -0.43
C ALA A 122 5.20 -13.49 -1.96
N GLY A 123 6.42 -13.30 -2.48
CA GLY A 123 6.70 -12.92 -3.83
C GLY A 123 6.53 -14.15 -4.69
N GLY A 124 5.44 -14.19 -5.47
CA GLY A 124 5.30 -15.15 -6.55
C GLY A 124 6.35 -14.87 -7.64
N SER A 125 6.23 -15.59 -8.74
CA SER A 125 6.99 -15.28 -9.97
C SER A 125 6.06 -14.71 -11.03
N GLY A 126 6.59 -14.08 -12.07
CA GLY A 126 5.82 -13.68 -13.25
C GLY A 126 5.85 -12.18 -13.56
N ASP A 127 5.03 -11.83 -14.54
CA ASP A 127 4.88 -10.49 -15.12
C ASP A 127 3.39 -10.11 -15.07
N ALA A 128 3.07 -8.98 -14.44
CA ALA A 128 1.71 -8.48 -14.26
C ALA A 128 0.97 -8.28 -15.60
N ARG A 129 1.70 -8.11 -16.71
CA ARG A 129 1.12 -7.94 -18.06
C ARG A 129 0.28 -9.14 -18.46
N ARG A 130 0.53 -10.31 -17.88
CA ARG A 130 -0.25 -11.52 -18.12
C ARG A 130 -1.71 -11.41 -17.67
N CYS A 131 -2.05 -10.45 -16.83
CA CYS A 131 -3.42 -10.18 -16.39
C CYS A 131 -3.99 -8.87 -16.95
N PHE A 132 -3.23 -8.17 -17.80
CA PHE A 132 -3.75 -7.04 -18.56
C PHE A 132 -4.51 -7.56 -19.79
N ASN A 133 -5.83 -7.42 -19.80
CA ASN A 133 -6.66 -7.79 -20.95
C ASN A 133 -7.24 -6.55 -21.62
N SER A 134 -6.67 -6.17 -22.76
CA SER A 134 -7.14 -5.01 -23.54
C SER A 134 -8.58 -5.15 -24.03
N THR A 135 -9.10 -6.38 -24.14
CA THR A 135 -10.50 -6.62 -24.49
C THR A 135 -11.42 -6.00 -23.46
N LEU A 136 -11.13 -6.08 -22.16
CA LEU A 136 -11.96 -5.50 -21.10
C LEU A 136 -12.11 -3.97 -21.20
N MET A 137 -11.27 -3.32 -22.00
CA MET A 137 -11.23 -1.88 -22.21
C MET A 137 -11.53 -1.49 -23.66
N ALA A 138 -11.97 -2.41 -24.50
CA ALA A 138 -12.35 -2.12 -25.88
C ALA A 138 -13.81 -1.68 -25.96
N VAL A 139 -14.11 -0.69 -26.81
CA VAL A 139 -15.49 -0.23 -27.07
C VAL A 139 -16.37 -1.40 -27.51
N ASN A 140 -17.62 -1.42 -27.04
CA ASN A 140 -18.62 -2.48 -27.21
C ASN A 140 -18.31 -3.78 -26.47
N THR A 141 -17.29 -3.81 -25.59
CA THR A 141 -17.08 -4.97 -24.73
C THR A 141 -18.19 -5.05 -23.70
N THR A 142 -18.78 -6.24 -23.59
CA THR A 142 -19.78 -6.58 -22.58
C THR A 142 -19.19 -7.56 -21.58
N ILE A 143 -19.41 -7.30 -20.30
CA ILE A 143 -19.00 -8.17 -19.21
C ILE A 143 -20.22 -8.46 -18.37
N VAL A 144 -20.48 -9.73 -18.10
CA VAL A 144 -21.53 -10.15 -17.17
C VAL A 144 -20.88 -11.02 -16.13
N ALA A 145 -21.04 -10.67 -14.86
CA ALA A 145 -20.40 -11.38 -13.77
C ALA A 145 -21.30 -11.50 -12.54
N SER A 146 -21.12 -12.59 -11.81
CA SER A 146 -21.76 -12.81 -10.51
C SER A 146 -20.68 -13.04 -9.47
N TYR A 147 -20.80 -12.34 -8.34
CA TYR A 147 -19.87 -12.40 -7.22
C TYR A 147 -20.61 -12.67 -5.93
N ARG A 148 -19.85 -13.02 -4.91
CA ARG A 148 -20.31 -13.11 -3.54
C ARG A 148 -19.31 -12.45 -2.63
N THR A 149 -19.77 -11.47 -1.86
CA THR A 149 -19.01 -10.89 -0.76
C THR A 149 -19.43 -11.55 0.55
N THR A 150 -18.46 -11.84 1.40
CA THR A 150 -18.64 -12.26 2.78
C THR A 150 -17.95 -11.23 3.66
N ASP A 151 -18.69 -10.57 4.55
CA ASP A 151 -18.13 -9.55 5.42
C ASP A 151 -17.43 -10.16 6.64
N ALA A 152 -16.76 -9.31 7.44
CA ALA A 152 -16.09 -9.73 8.68
C ALA A 152 -17.01 -10.41 9.71
N SER A 153 -18.33 -10.17 9.66
CA SER A 153 -19.33 -10.83 10.52
C SER A 153 -19.77 -12.20 10.01
N GLY A 154 -19.37 -12.55 8.78
CA GLY A 154 -19.79 -13.75 8.06
C GLY A 154 -21.09 -13.57 7.26
N ALA A 155 -21.63 -12.36 7.16
CA ALA A 155 -22.81 -12.10 6.34
C ALA A 155 -22.45 -12.18 4.86
N VAL A 156 -23.34 -12.79 4.08
CA VAL A 156 -23.08 -13.12 2.68
C VAL A 156 -24.02 -12.34 1.77
N VAL A 157 -23.43 -11.60 0.83
CA VAL A 157 -24.15 -10.80 -0.17
C VAL A 157 -23.72 -11.21 -1.57
N PRO A 158 -24.54 -12.01 -2.29
CA PRO A 158 -24.34 -12.22 -3.72
C PRO A 158 -24.80 -11.01 -4.53
N PHE A 159 -24.05 -10.65 -5.55
CA PHE A 159 -24.44 -9.60 -6.49
C PHE A 159 -24.06 -9.98 -7.92
N ASP A 160 -24.87 -9.52 -8.86
CA ASP A 160 -24.51 -9.57 -10.28
C ASP A 160 -24.16 -8.16 -10.74
N TYR A 161 -23.29 -8.05 -11.73
CA TYR A 161 -23.21 -6.85 -12.52
C TYR A 161 -23.10 -7.15 -14.02
N ASP A 162 -23.69 -6.25 -14.80
CA ASP A 162 -23.50 -6.13 -16.24
C ASP A 162 -22.76 -4.84 -16.55
N GLN A 163 -21.73 -4.91 -17.38
CA GLN A 163 -20.91 -3.78 -17.74
C GLN A 163 -20.75 -3.68 -19.26
N VAL A 164 -20.82 -2.45 -19.78
CA VAL A 164 -20.58 -2.14 -21.19
C VAL A 164 -19.57 -1.01 -21.31
N ILE A 165 -18.59 -1.18 -22.20
CA ILE A 165 -17.60 -0.14 -22.52
C ILE A 165 -18.05 0.68 -23.72
N THR A 166 -18.09 2.00 -23.56
CA THR A 166 -18.43 2.96 -24.63
C THR A 166 -17.30 3.95 -24.85
N GLY A 167 -17.16 4.43 -26.08
CA GLY A 167 -16.21 5.48 -26.45
C GLY A 167 -16.85 6.86 -26.57
N GLY A 168 -16.03 7.89 -26.77
CA GLY A 168 -16.51 9.25 -27.02
C GLY A 168 -16.99 10.02 -25.78
N ALA A 169 -16.76 9.49 -24.58
CA ALA A 169 -17.07 10.19 -23.34
C ALA A 169 -16.02 11.28 -23.04
N THR A 170 -16.41 12.23 -22.20
CA THR A 170 -15.51 13.21 -21.61
C THR A 170 -15.74 13.30 -20.11
N PHE A 171 -14.68 13.49 -19.35
CA PHE A 171 -14.74 13.66 -17.89
C PHE A 171 -13.70 14.69 -17.46
N GLU A 172 -14.14 15.74 -16.77
CA GLU A 172 -13.28 16.87 -16.36
C GLU A 172 -12.45 17.45 -17.54
N GLY A 173 -13.09 17.58 -18.71
CA GLY A 173 -12.48 18.09 -19.93
C GLY A 173 -11.51 17.14 -20.65
N LYS A 174 -11.31 15.92 -20.14
CA LYS A 174 -10.46 14.89 -20.77
C LYS A 174 -11.32 13.91 -21.58
N SER A 175 -10.83 13.47 -22.74
CA SER A 175 -11.46 12.37 -23.48
C SER A 175 -11.24 11.05 -22.74
N ALA A 176 -12.29 10.26 -22.61
CA ALA A 176 -12.29 9.01 -21.85
C ALA A 176 -13.11 7.91 -22.55
N LEU A 177 -12.79 6.66 -22.23
CA LEU A 177 -13.74 5.58 -22.32
C LEU A 177 -14.63 5.60 -21.08
N LYS A 178 -15.84 5.07 -21.22
CA LYS A 178 -16.80 4.96 -20.13
C LYS A 178 -17.25 3.51 -19.96
N ALA A 179 -17.05 2.95 -18.77
CA ALA A 179 -17.64 1.69 -18.36
C ALA A 179 -18.94 1.99 -17.61
N THR A 180 -20.07 1.61 -18.18
CA THR A 180 -21.37 1.67 -17.49
C THR A 180 -21.66 0.30 -16.90
N THR A 181 -21.83 0.23 -15.59
CA THR A 181 -22.01 -1.00 -14.82
C THR A 181 -23.32 -0.93 -14.05
N ASN A 182 -24.27 -1.82 -14.30
CA ASN A 182 -25.43 -1.98 -13.45
C ASN A 182 -25.19 -3.13 -12.48
N THR A 183 -25.39 -2.88 -11.20
CA THR A 183 -25.15 -3.86 -10.13
C THR A 183 -26.45 -4.17 -9.42
N ARG A 184 -26.70 -5.45 -9.15
CA ARG A 184 -27.83 -5.93 -8.37
C ARG A 184 -27.35 -6.82 -7.24
N ALA A 185 -27.34 -6.29 -6.02
CA ALA A 185 -27.09 -7.06 -4.81
C ALA A 185 -28.39 -7.72 -4.32
N ARG A 186 -28.26 -8.95 -3.83
CA ARG A 186 -29.33 -9.75 -3.24
C ARG A 186 -28.96 -10.13 -1.81
N GLY A 187 -29.94 -10.55 -1.02
CA GLY A 187 -29.73 -10.99 0.36
C GLY A 187 -30.47 -10.11 1.36
N ALA A 188 -29.88 -9.91 2.54
CA ALA A 188 -30.53 -9.22 3.66
C ALA A 188 -30.79 -7.72 3.41
N ALA A 189 -29.97 -7.07 2.57
CA ALA A 189 -30.11 -5.67 2.18
C ALA A 189 -29.97 -5.56 0.64
N PRO A 190 -31.01 -5.93 -0.13
CA PRO A 190 -30.94 -5.88 -1.58
C PRO A 190 -30.78 -4.44 -2.05
N SER A 191 -29.91 -4.25 -3.04
CA SER A 191 -29.66 -2.94 -3.62
C SER A 191 -29.46 -3.04 -5.13
N THR A 192 -29.75 -1.93 -5.80
CA THR A 192 -29.51 -1.75 -7.23
C THR A 192 -28.83 -0.42 -7.44
N SER A 193 -27.74 -0.43 -8.19
CA SER A 193 -26.98 0.76 -8.53
C SER A 193 -26.49 0.73 -9.97
N LYS A 194 -26.18 1.90 -10.49
CA LYS A 194 -25.52 2.11 -11.77
C LYS A 194 -24.25 2.92 -11.51
N ALA A 195 -23.12 2.41 -11.95
CA ALA A 195 -21.84 3.12 -11.91
C ALA A 195 -21.37 3.45 -13.33
N GLU A 196 -20.79 4.63 -13.51
CA GLU A 196 -20.13 5.06 -14.75
C GLU A 196 -18.69 5.43 -14.41
N ALA A 197 -17.75 4.56 -14.74
CA ALA A 197 -16.32 4.78 -14.54
C ALA A 197 -15.69 5.36 -15.81
N TYR A 198 -14.90 6.42 -15.66
CA TYR A 198 -14.26 7.14 -16.75
C TYR A 198 -12.75 6.93 -16.72
N PHE A 199 -12.19 6.37 -17.78
CA PHE A 199 -10.80 5.96 -17.81
C PHE A 199 -10.18 6.06 -19.21
N GLN A 200 -8.85 6.02 -19.26
CA GLN A 200 -8.07 5.99 -20.48
C GLN A 200 -7.03 4.86 -20.43
N PRO A 201 -7.19 3.80 -21.24
CA PRO A 201 -6.18 2.75 -21.33
C PRO A 201 -4.94 3.26 -22.10
N GLN A 202 -3.77 2.95 -21.58
CA GLN A 202 -2.47 3.15 -22.23
C GLN A 202 -1.90 1.78 -22.58
N SER A 203 -2.55 1.08 -23.51
CA SER A 203 -2.29 -0.35 -23.79
C SER A 203 -0.84 -0.65 -24.17
N SER A 204 -0.13 0.26 -24.85
CA SER A 204 1.29 0.09 -25.18
C SER A 204 2.21 0.12 -23.96
N GLN A 205 1.76 0.68 -22.83
CA GLN A 205 2.48 0.74 -21.57
C GLN A 205 1.92 -0.22 -20.52
N PHE A 206 0.84 -0.97 -20.82
CA PHE A 206 0.11 -1.81 -19.86
C PHE A 206 -0.34 -1.03 -18.62
N ARG A 207 -0.93 0.15 -18.84
CA ARG A 207 -1.41 1.05 -17.79
C ARG A 207 -2.84 1.50 -18.07
N VAL A 208 -3.55 1.89 -17.02
CA VAL A 208 -4.87 2.51 -17.11
C VAL A 208 -4.87 3.77 -16.25
N LEU A 209 -5.35 4.87 -16.82
CA LEU A 209 -5.59 6.12 -16.11
C LEU A 209 -7.06 6.22 -15.76
N GLU A 210 -7.40 6.23 -14.47
CA GLU A 210 -8.77 6.37 -13.98
C GLU A 210 -9.02 7.81 -13.55
N TYR A 211 -10.02 8.45 -14.15
CA TYR A 211 -10.33 9.86 -13.91
C TYR A 211 -11.36 10.05 -12.79
N GLY A 212 -12.30 9.12 -12.67
CA GLY A 212 -13.37 9.22 -11.70
C GLY A 212 -14.51 8.25 -11.98
N VAL A 213 -15.49 8.26 -11.09
CA VAL A 213 -16.65 7.39 -11.14
C VAL A 213 -17.89 8.18 -10.73
N GLU A 214 -18.98 8.00 -11.45
CA GLU A 214 -20.30 8.48 -11.05
C GLU A 214 -21.15 7.27 -10.65
N VAL A 215 -21.82 7.33 -9.50
CA VAL A 215 -22.62 6.21 -8.98
C VAL A 215 -24.01 6.73 -8.64
N GLU A 216 -25.02 6.10 -9.22
CA GLU A 216 -26.41 6.26 -8.88
C GLU A 216 -26.86 5.01 -8.12
N SER A 217 -27.33 5.17 -6.88
CA SER A 217 -28.02 4.10 -6.16
C SER A 217 -29.52 4.35 -6.25
N PHE A 218 -30.32 3.28 -6.37
CA PHE A 218 -31.78 3.37 -6.49
C PHE A 218 -32.52 2.78 -5.29
N THR A 219 -31.90 1.81 -4.61
CA THR A 219 -32.46 1.11 -3.45
C THR A 219 -31.39 0.92 -2.38
N PRO A 220 -31.72 1.09 -1.08
CA PRO A 220 -33.04 1.42 -0.53
C PRO A 220 -33.45 2.90 -0.70
N GLU A 221 -32.52 3.79 -1.08
CA GLU A 221 -32.79 5.20 -1.35
C GLU A 221 -32.04 5.66 -2.59
N SER A 222 -32.58 6.68 -3.26
CA SER A 222 -31.91 7.30 -4.40
C SER A 222 -30.81 8.24 -3.93
N SER A 223 -29.59 7.98 -4.39
CA SER A 223 -28.43 8.85 -4.18
C SER A 223 -27.60 8.95 -5.45
N ASP A 224 -27.01 10.12 -5.69
CA ASP A 224 -25.99 10.30 -6.71
C ASP A 224 -24.66 10.64 -6.04
N SER A 225 -23.57 10.03 -6.50
CA SER A 225 -22.22 10.29 -6.04
C SER A 225 -21.29 10.46 -7.22
N ARG A 226 -20.41 11.45 -7.14
CA ARG A 226 -19.40 11.76 -8.15
C ARG A 226 -18.05 11.81 -7.49
N VAL A 227 -17.14 10.95 -7.96
CA VAL A 227 -15.76 10.83 -7.50
C VAL A 227 -14.86 11.35 -8.61
N VAL A 228 -13.91 12.22 -8.25
CA VAL A 228 -12.86 12.72 -9.16
C VAL A 228 -11.50 12.44 -8.55
N PHE A 229 -10.61 11.80 -9.31
CA PHE A 229 -9.22 11.54 -8.93
C PHE A 229 -8.30 12.64 -9.50
N ALA A 230 -7.55 13.33 -8.62
CA ALA A 230 -6.68 14.45 -8.98
C ALA A 230 -5.27 14.35 -8.36
N PRO A 231 -4.19 14.10 -9.14
CA PRO A 231 -4.24 13.65 -10.53
C PRO A 231 -4.96 12.31 -10.65
N GLN A 232 -5.25 11.88 -11.88
CA GLN A 232 -5.90 10.61 -12.14
C GLN A 232 -5.22 9.44 -11.42
N GLN A 233 -6.01 8.49 -10.92
CA GLN A 233 -5.48 7.25 -10.36
C GLN A 233 -4.82 6.43 -11.48
N LEU A 234 -3.65 5.85 -11.20
CA LEU A 234 -2.87 5.09 -12.16
C LEU A 234 -2.84 3.62 -11.76
N GLU A 235 -3.36 2.76 -12.64
CA GLU A 235 -3.18 1.31 -12.56
C GLU A 235 -2.03 0.87 -13.45
N ARG A 236 -1.12 0.03 -12.90
CA ARG A 236 0.06 -0.46 -13.62
C ARG A 236 0.10 -1.99 -13.65
N TYR A 237 0.14 -2.52 -14.86
CA TYR A 237 0.34 -3.94 -15.13
C TYR A 237 1.71 -4.21 -15.75
N ASP A 238 2.60 -3.22 -15.84
CA ASP A 238 3.98 -3.38 -16.32
C ASP A 238 4.98 -3.72 -15.20
N LEU A 239 4.49 -4.29 -14.10
CA LEU A 239 5.28 -4.63 -12.91
C LEU A 239 5.82 -6.07 -12.96
N SER A 240 7.06 -6.24 -12.53
CA SER A 240 7.63 -7.56 -12.22
C SER A 240 7.22 -8.01 -10.81
N ALA A 241 7.21 -9.32 -10.54
CA ALA A 241 6.85 -9.82 -9.22
C ALA A 241 7.71 -9.20 -8.10
N GLY A 242 7.06 -8.79 -7.01
CA GLY A 242 7.64 -8.04 -5.90
C GLY A 242 7.86 -6.55 -6.16
N GLN A 243 7.66 -6.08 -7.39
CA GLN A 243 7.81 -4.66 -7.72
C GLN A 243 6.60 -3.87 -7.22
N SER A 244 6.88 -2.72 -6.62
CA SER A 244 5.88 -1.74 -6.20
C SER A 244 5.99 -0.46 -7.02
N TYR A 245 4.90 0.29 -7.07
CA TYR A 245 4.92 1.72 -7.38
C TYR A 245 4.08 2.47 -6.35
N GLU A 246 4.37 3.76 -6.20
CA GLU A 246 3.66 4.65 -5.30
C GLU A 246 3.07 5.82 -6.09
N GLN A 247 1.89 6.24 -5.67
CA GLN A 247 1.19 7.39 -6.23
C GLN A 247 0.49 8.14 -5.10
N ARG A 248 0.62 9.46 -5.11
CA ARG A 248 -0.21 10.36 -4.30
C ARG A 248 -1.27 11.02 -5.20
N TYR A 249 -2.53 10.98 -4.79
CA TYR A 249 -3.64 11.66 -5.46
C TYR A 249 -4.73 12.07 -4.48
N THR A 250 -5.58 13.00 -4.88
CA THR A 250 -6.74 13.45 -4.13
C THR A 250 -8.01 12.83 -4.69
N VAL A 251 -8.83 12.29 -3.80
CA VAL A 251 -10.19 11.83 -4.07
C VAL A 251 -11.14 12.95 -3.68
N ASN A 252 -11.81 13.56 -4.66
CA ASN A 252 -12.87 14.53 -4.42
C ASN A 252 -14.22 13.85 -4.63
N LEU A 253 -14.96 13.68 -3.54
CA LEU A 253 -16.28 13.05 -3.52
C LEU A 253 -17.34 14.13 -3.37
N ARG A 254 -18.34 14.09 -4.24
CA ARG A 254 -19.58 14.83 -4.08
C ARG A 254 -20.73 13.83 -4.04
N THR A 255 -21.50 13.83 -2.95
CA THR A 255 -22.66 12.98 -2.79
C THR A 255 -23.90 13.83 -2.60
N ARG A 256 -25.00 13.46 -3.26
CA ARG A 256 -26.30 14.10 -3.11
C ARG A 256 -27.34 13.07 -2.69
N VAL A 257 -28.01 13.35 -1.58
CA VAL A 257 -29.03 12.50 -0.98
C VAL A 257 -30.16 13.41 -0.49
N ARG A 258 -31.41 13.10 -0.88
CA ARG A 258 -32.60 13.85 -0.44
C ARG A 258 -32.49 15.38 -0.60
N GLY A 259 -31.82 15.83 -1.66
CA GLY A 259 -31.63 17.26 -1.96
C GLY A 259 -30.45 17.93 -1.24
N PHE A 260 -29.82 17.27 -0.26
CA PHE A 260 -28.60 17.75 0.39
C PHE A 260 -27.38 17.36 -0.43
N THR A 261 -26.38 18.25 -0.50
CA THR A 261 -25.09 17.98 -1.15
C THR A 261 -24.00 17.96 -0.09
N ILE A 262 -23.23 16.88 -0.06
CA ILE A 262 -22.08 16.67 0.79
C ILE A 262 -20.85 16.63 -0.12
N ASN A 263 -19.82 17.39 0.22
CA ASN A 263 -18.54 17.37 -0.50
C ASN A 263 -17.44 16.97 0.48
N GLU A 264 -16.61 16.03 0.06
CA GLU A 264 -15.47 15.53 0.82
C GLU A 264 -14.25 15.50 -0.09
N SER A 265 -13.08 15.75 0.50
CA SER A 265 -11.81 15.68 -0.20
C SER A 265 -10.79 14.99 0.69
N ASN A 266 -10.14 13.96 0.17
CA ASN A 266 -9.15 13.18 0.89
C ASN A 266 -7.90 12.98 0.03
N THR A 267 -6.73 13.24 0.58
CA THR A 267 -5.46 12.92 -0.09
C THR A 267 -5.04 11.51 0.29
N VAL A 268 -4.75 10.70 -0.72
CA VAL A 268 -4.42 9.28 -0.60
C VAL A 268 -2.98 9.07 -1.06
N ASP A 269 -2.18 8.47 -0.19
CA ASP A 269 -0.89 7.86 -0.52
C ASP A 269 -1.11 6.38 -0.79
N ARG A 270 -1.00 5.98 -2.05
CA ARG A 270 -1.21 4.61 -2.48
C ARG A 270 0.10 3.94 -2.88
N ARG A 271 0.35 2.75 -2.35
CA ARG A 271 1.40 1.83 -2.79
C ARG A 271 0.76 0.57 -3.32
N THR A 272 0.98 0.27 -4.60
CA THR A 272 0.52 -0.98 -5.21
C THR A 272 1.73 -1.85 -5.51
N THR A 273 1.67 -3.11 -5.07
CA THR A 273 2.71 -4.13 -5.25
C THR A 273 2.12 -5.27 -6.07
N PHE A 274 2.74 -5.59 -7.21
CA PHE A 274 2.46 -6.86 -7.86
C PHE A 274 3.20 -7.95 -7.11
N VAL A 275 2.45 -8.79 -6.39
CA VAL A 275 3.01 -9.82 -5.50
C VAL A 275 3.56 -10.98 -6.34
N GLY A 276 2.84 -11.38 -7.38
CA GLY A 276 3.24 -12.42 -8.33
C GLY A 276 2.05 -13.20 -8.87
N ILE A 277 2.32 -14.30 -9.57
CA ILE A 277 1.30 -15.21 -10.09
C ILE A 277 1.17 -16.42 -9.18
N GLU A 278 -0.06 -16.76 -8.79
CA GLU A 278 -0.37 -17.94 -7.99
C GLU A 278 -1.69 -18.61 -8.44
N PRO A 279 -1.86 -19.93 -8.19
CA PRO A 279 -3.13 -20.60 -8.42
C PRO A 279 -4.18 -20.12 -7.43
N VAL A 280 -5.39 -19.84 -7.92
CA VAL A 280 -6.55 -19.45 -7.12
C VAL A 280 -7.73 -20.33 -7.49
N THR A 281 -8.42 -20.83 -6.48
CA THR A 281 -9.67 -21.58 -6.63
C THR A 281 -10.82 -20.72 -6.12
N VAL A 282 -11.80 -20.49 -6.99
CA VAL A 282 -13.06 -19.79 -6.70
C VAL A 282 -14.23 -20.66 -7.19
N PRO A 283 -15.49 -20.36 -6.83
CA PRO A 283 -16.62 -21.14 -7.33
C PRO A 283 -16.72 -21.19 -8.86
N ALA A 284 -16.23 -20.17 -9.57
CA ALA A 284 -16.16 -20.16 -11.03
C ALA A 284 -15.14 -21.16 -11.63
N GLY A 285 -14.20 -21.68 -10.84
CA GLY A 285 -13.17 -22.62 -11.31
C GLY A 285 -11.79 -22.39 -10.69
N GLN A 286 -10.79 -23.05 -11.27
CA GLN A 286 -9.40 -22.91 -10.90
C GLN A 286 -8.64 -22.09 -11.94
N PHE A 287 -7.92 -21.07 -11.49
CA PHE A 287 -7.24 -20.12 -12.38
C PHE A 287 -5.79 -19.90 -11.92
N GLN A 288 -4.93 -19.46 -12.84
CA GLN A 288 -3.72 -18.73 -12.48
C GLN A 288 -4.07 -17.25 -12.36
N ALA A 289 -3.61 -16.58 -11.31
CA ALA A 289 -4.01 -15.20 -11.03
C ALA A 289 -2.81 -14.32 -10.66
N CYS A 290 -2.80 -13.09 -11.17
CA CYS A 290 -1.91 -12.04 -10.68
C CYS A 290 -2.47 -11.51 -9.36
N ARG A 291 -1.70 -11.67 -8.28
CA ARG A 291 -2.01 -11.07 -6.99
C ARG A 291 -1.41 -9.67 -6.90
N PHE A 292 -2.24 -8.69 -6.61
CA PHE A 292 -1.84 -7.34 -6.27
C PHE A 292 -2.17 -7.05 -4.82
N GLN A 293 -1.27 -6.37 -4.14
CA GLN A 293 -1.51 -5.82 -2.81
C GLN A 293 -1.46 -4.29 -2.93
N THR A 294 -2.53 -3.65 -2.52
CA THR A 294 -2.66 -2.19 -2.53
C THR A 294 -2.80 -1.70 -1.10
N ARG A 295 -1.85 -0.87 -0.67
CA ARG A 295 -1.88 -0.17 0.61
C ARG A 295 -2.19 1.29 0.36
N GLU A 296 -3.24 1.79 0.99
CA GLU A 296 -3.67 3.19 0.88
C GLU A 296 -3.64 3.83 2.25
N THR A 297 -3.02 5.01 2.35
CA THR A 297 -3.05 5.84 3.55
C THR A 297 -3.76 7.15 3.23
N GLY A 298 -4.86 7.42 3.93
CA GLY A 298 -5.59 8.68 3.83
C GLY A 298 -5.96 9.23 5.20
N SER A 299 -6.93 10.16 5.25
CA SER A 299 -7.39 10.78 6.50
C SER A 299 -7.94 9.78 7.53
N ALA A 300 -8.55 8.69 7.09
CA ALA A 300 -9.12 7.64 7.95
C ALA A 300 -8.08 6.62 8.47
N GLY A 301 -6.82 6.71 8.03
CA GLY A 301 -5.75 5.78 8.37
C GLY A 301 -5.23 5.00 7.17
N THR A 302 -4.60 3.86 7.44
CA THR A 302 -4.01 2.98 6.43
C THR A 302 -4.84 1.71 6.28
N GLN A 303 -5.28 1.43 5.06
CA GLN A 303 -5.98 0.20 4.67
C GLN A 303 -5.11 -0.63 3.72
N THR A 304 -5.31 -1.94 3.70
CA THR A 304 -4.64 -2.85 2.76
C THR A 304 -5.66 -3.77 2.12
N ASN A 305 -5.71 -3.74 0.79
CA ASN A 305 -6.53 -4.59 -0.04
C ASN A 305 -5.64 -5.56 -0.84
N GLU A 306 -6.11 -6.78 -1.05
CA GLU A 306 -5.49 -7.73 -1.96
C GLU A 306 -6.47 -8.17 -3.03
N GLU A 307 -6.01 -8.23 -4.27
CA GLU A 307 -6.83 -8.53 -5.44
C GLU A 307 -6.14 -9.56 -6.33
N TRP A 308 -6.92 -10.49 -6.87
CA TRP A 308 -6.44 -11.54 -7.75
C TRP A 308 -7.12 -11.43 -9.11
N PHE A 309 -6.37 -11.04 -10.13
CA PHE A 309 -6.87 -10.93 -11.50
C PHE A 309 -6.46 -12.16 -12.32
N GLY A 310 -7.38 -12.74 -13.08
CA GLY A 310 -7.10 -13.94 -13.86
C GLY A 310 -6.08 -13.71 -14.97
N VAL A 311 -5.11 -14.63 -15.10
CA VAL A 311 -4.15 -14.63 -16.21
C VAL A 311 -4.90 -14.87 -17.52
N GLY A 312 -4.60 -14.04 -18.53
CA GLY A 312 -5.20 -14.07 -19.86
C GLY A 312 -6.54 -13.34 -19.96
N ASN A 313 -7.40 -13.47 -18.95
CA ASN A 313 -8.73 -12.85 -18.97
C ASN A 313 -8.82 -11.49 -18.25
N GLY A 314 -7.95 -11.21 -17.29
CA GLY A 314 -7.90 -9.96 -16.52
C GLY A 314 -9.09 -9.71 -15.59
N MET A 315 -9.99 -10.68 -15.41
CA MET A 315 -11.16 -10.54 -14.55
C MET A 315 -10.75 -10.64 -13.08
N LEU A 316 -11.38 -9.86 -12.21
CA LEU A 316 -11.24 -10.01 -10.77
C LEU A 316 -11.81 -11.37 -10.35
N LEU A 317 -10.98 -12.23 -9.78
CA LEU A 317 -11.38 -13.55 -9.30
C LEU A 317 -11.72 -13.52 -7.82
N LYS A 318 -10.91 -12.78 -7.06
CA LYS A 318 -11.01 -12.65 -5.61
C LYS A 318 -10.50 -11.29 -5.17
N SER A 319 -11.09 -10.74 -4.12
CA SER A 319 -10.49 -9.66 -3.34
C SER A 319 -10.67 -9.89 -1.84
N THR A 320 -9.79 -9.26 -1.04
CA THR A 320 -9.89 -9.22 0.43
C THR A 320 -9.46 -7.87 0.97
N ALA A 321 -10.31 -7.24 1.77
CA ALA A 321 -10.04 -5.97 2.44
C ALA A 321 -10.75 -5.95 3.80
N ASP A 322 -10.07 -5.53 4.87
CA ASP A 322 -10.65 -5.29 6.20
C ASP A 322 -11.52 -6.42 6.78
N GLY A 323 -11.19 -7.68 6.45
CA GLY A 323 -11.93 -8.87 6.87
C GLY A 323 -13.03 -9.31 5.91
N ASP A 324 -13.38 -8.48 4.94
CA ASP A 324 -14.30 -8.81 3.86
C ASP A 324 -13.58 -9.60 2.76
N SER A 325 -14.30 -10.52 2.13
CA SER A 325 -13.82 -11.27 0.98
C SER A 325 -14.87 -11.33 -0.12
N THR A 326 -14.47 -10.99 -1.34
CA THR A 326 -15.31 -11.13 -2.53
C THR A 326 -14.74 -12.22 -3.43
N VAL A 327 -15.58 -13.10 -3.97
CA VAL A 327 -15.17 -14.19 -4.87
C VAL A 327 -16.08 -14.29 -6.09
N LEU A 328 -15.50 -14.61 -7.24
CA LEU A 328 -16.20 -14.80 -8.50
C LEU A 328 -16.99 -16.12 -8.51
N LEU A 329 -18.27 -16.05 -8.83
CA LEU A 329 -19.15 -17.20 -8.99
C LEU A 329 -19.23 -17.67 -10.45
N ASN A 330 -19.36 -16.73 -11.38
CA ASN A 330 -19.30 -16.95 -12.81
C ASN A 330 -19.08 -15.60 -13.51
N ALA A 331 -18.53 -15.62 -14.72
CA ALA A 331 -18.54 -14.45 -15.58
C ALA A 331 -18.37 -14.82 -17.06
N SER A 332 -18.69 -13.86 -17.92
CA SER A 332 -18.47 -13.92 -19.36
C SER A 332 -17.97 -12.59 -19.90
N ILE A 333 -17.16 -12.66 -20.95
CA ILE A 333 -16.68 -11.51 -21.72
C ILE A 333 -17.19 -11.68 -23.15
N ASN A 334 -17.98 -10.73 -23.64
CA ASN A 334 -18.62 -10.80 -24.96
C ASN A 334 -19.41 -12.11 -25.19
N GLY A 335 -20.03 -12.64 -24.13
CA GLY A 335 -20.79 -13.88 -24.15
C GLY A 335 -19.95 -15.17 -24.05
N ALA A 336 -18.63 -15.10 -24.08
CA ALA A 336 -17.76 -16.25 -23.83
C ALA A 336 -17.54 -16.43 -22.32
N ALA A 337 -17.88 -17.60 -21.80
CA ALA A 337 -17.63 -17.95 -20.39
C ALA A 337 -16.12 -18.03 -20.09
N LEU A 338 -15.77 -17.73 -18.85
CA LEU A 338 -14.42 -17.89 -18.30
C LEU A 338 -14.08 -19.33 -17.95
#